data_AF-A0A423ESQ9-F1
#
_entry.id   AF-A0A423ESQ9-F1
#
_cell.length_a   1.000
_cell.length_b   1.000
_cell.length_c   1.000
_cell.angle_alpha   90.00
_cell.angle_beta   90.00
_cell.angle_gamma   90.00
#
_symmetry.space_group_name_H-M   'P 1'
#
loop_
_entity.id
_entity.type
_entity.pdbx_description
1 polymer ?
#
loop_
_entity_poly.entity_id
_entity_poly.type
_entity_poly.pdbx_seq_one_letter_code
_entity_poly.pdbx_strand_id
1 'polypeptide(L)'
;MATFIKTAALLALALTAGSVWAAGKPNTQTISTLGGKFTFSLPKAYTADALPSGKAEDGTADTQGTLYANATTKSVVIVAETVRNDGATIKDNDPQFLDGAVADFVKSQSAALPDFKKQNERKLTFKGLGLRQVDSTATQGGGKTLNSTFLGGSGSHLLV
;
A
#
# COMPACT_ATOMS: atom_id res chain seq x y z
N MET A 1 -6.59 -39.00 52.11
CA MET A 1 -5.52 -38.02 51.83
C MET A 1 -4.78 -38.49 50.60
N ALA A 2 -4.81 -37.68 49.54
CA ALA A 2 -4.20 -37.98 48.25
C ALA A 2 -2.79 -37.38 48.19
N THR A 3 -1.82 -38.15 47.72
CA THR A 3 -0.48 -37.65 47.40
C THR A 3 -0.38 -37.52 45.88
N PHE A 4 -0.21 -36.28 45.44
CA PHE A 4 -0.01 -35.89 44.05
C PHE A 4 1.39 -36.28 43.56
N ILE A 5 1.47 -36.97 42.42
CA ILE A 5 2.69 -37.02 41.61
C ILE A 5 2.38 -36.28 40.31
N LYS A 6 3.08 -35.16 40.12
CA LYS A 6 3.10 -34.37 38.88
C LYS A 6 3.73 -35.21 37.76
N THR A 7 3.00 -35.44 36.69
CA THR A 7 3.58 -35.84 35.41
C THR A 7 3.13 -34.81 34.38
N ALA A 8 4.08 -33.99 33.93
CA ALA A 8 3.88 -33.08 32.81
C ALA A 8 3.73 -33.93 31.54
N ALA A 9 2.52 -33.97 30.99
CA ALA A 9 2.28 -34.52 29.67
C ALA A 9 2.58 -33.42 28.63
N LEU A 10 3.67 -33.61 27.88
CA LEU A 10 3.98 -32.85 26.69
C LEU A 10 2.94 -33.24 25.62
N LEU A 11 2.00 -32.34 25.31
CA LEU A 11 1.03 -32.54 24.24
C LEU A 11 1.72 -32.31 22.90
N ALA A 12 2.28 -33.36 22.30
CA ALA A 12 2.76 -33.33 20.93
C ALA A 12 1.55 -33.27 19.98
N LEU A 13 1.35 -32.13 19.31
CA LEU A 13 0.43 -32.04 18.18
C LEU A 13 0.98 -32.92 17.06
N ALA A 14 0.31 -34.05 16.80
CA ALA A 14 0.51 -34.83 15.59
C ALA A 14 0.03 -34.00 14.39
N LEU A 15 0.99 -33.41 13.66
CA LEU A 15 0.80 -32.92 12.30
C LEU A 15 0.52 -34.14 11.41
N THR A 16 -0.75 -34.49 11.25
CA THR A 16 -1.14 -35.37 10.16
C THR A 16 -0.82 -34.66 8.86
N ALA A 17 -0.02 -35.33 8.02
CA ALA A 17 0.34 -34.91 6.69
C ALA A 17 -0.91 -34.90 5.81
N GLY A 18 -1.72 -33.84 5.93
CA GLY A 18 -2.71 -33.45 4.95
C GLY A 18 -1.96 -32.96 3.72
N SER A 19 -2.24 -33.56 2.57
CA SER A 19 -1.73 -33.15 1.27
C SER A 19 -1.82 -31.63 1.15
N VAL A 20 -0.66 -30.97 1.04
CA VAL A 20 -0.60 -29.56 0.64
C VAL A 20 -1.16 -29.56 -0.78
N TRP A 21 -2.46 -29.27 -0.92
CA TRP A 21 -3.00 -28.82 -2.17
C TRP A 21 -2.14 -27.63 -2.54
N ALA A 22 -1.32 -27.78 -3.58
CA ALA A 22 -0.61 -26.68 -4.18
C ALA A 22 -1.70 -25.69 -4.59
N ALA A 23 -1.91 -24.65 -3.77
CA ALA A 23 -2.78 -23.55 -4.11
C ALA A 23 -2.26 -23.07 -5.47
N GLY A 24 -3.07 -23.25 -6.52
CA GLY A 24 -2.69 -22.86 -7.87
C GLY A 24 -2.20 -21.42 -7.83
N LYS A 25 -1.06 -21.12 -8.48
CA LYS A 25 -0.51 -19.77 -8.50
C LYS A 25 -1.64 -18.79 -8.81
N PRO A 26 -1.92 -17.80 -7.94
CA PRO A 26 -3.01 -16.88 -8.17
C PRO A 26 -2.81 -16.22 -9.53
N ASN A 27 -3.86 -16.22 -10.35
CA ASN A 27 -3.85 -15.52 -11.63
C ASN A 27 -3.75 -14.03 -11.33
N THR A 28 -2.64 -13.40 -11.73
CA THR A 28 -2.33 -12.00 -11.41
C THR A 28 -2.35 -11.11 -12.65
N GLN A 29 -2.53 -9.82 -12.41
CA GLN A 29 -2.33 -8.71 -13.35
C GLN A 29 -1.16 -7.87 -12.85
N THR A 30 -0.30 -7.42 -13.76
CA THR A 30 0.87 -6.59 -13.43
C THR A 30 0.52 -5.13 -13.60
N ILE A 31 0.85 -4.34 -12.59
CA ILE A 31 0.71 -2.89 -12.58
C ILE A 31 2.11 -2.29 -12.62
N SER A 32 2.26 -1.22 -13.41
CA SER A 32 3.52 -0.56 -13.68
C SER A 32 3.35 0.95 -13.46
N THR A 33 4.25 1.55 -12.71
CA THR A 33 4.21 2.95 -12.28
C THR A 33 5.62 3.54 -12.29
N LEU A 34 5.73 4.87 -12.11
CA LEU A 34 7.01 5.59 -12.09
C LEU A 34 7.81 5.33 -13.37
N GLY A 35 7.14 5.46 -14.52
CA GLY A 35 7.73 5.18 -15.83
C GLY A 35 8.24 3.75 -16.00
N GLY A 36 7.68 2.79 -15.25
CA GLY A 36 8.04 1.37 -15.33
C GLY A 36 9.04 0.89 -14.28
N LYS A 37 9.54 1.78 -13.43
CA LYS A 37 10.54 1.43 -12.40
C LYS A 37 9.94 0.70 -11.21
N PHE A 38 8.68 0.99 -10.87
CA PHE A 38 7.96 0.28 -9.83
C PHE A 38 6.85 -0.57 -10.44
N THR A 39 6.97 -1.89 -10.26
CA THR A 39 6.02 -2.87 -10.79
C THR A 39 5.59 -3.83 -9.69
N PHE A 40 4.31 -4.12 -9.60
CA PHE A 40 3.78 -5.11 -8.67
C PHE A 40 2.62 -5.88 -9.30
N SER A 41 2.28 -7.02 -8.71
CA SER A 41 1.23 -7.91 -9.22
C SER A 41 0.05 -7.94 -8.26
N LEU A 42 -1.15 -7.70 -8.77
CA LEU A 42 -2.41 -7.90 -8.03
C LEU A 42 -3.14 -9.15 -8.56
N PRO A 43 -3.91 -9.86 -7.73
CA PRO A 43 -4.83 -10.89 -8.22
C PRO A 43 -5.81 -10.31 -9.25
N LYS A 44 -6.18 -11.10 -10.27
CA LYS A 44 -7.21 -10.70 -11.26
C LYS A 44 -8.63 -10.54 -10.69
N ALA A 45 -8.84 -10.95 -9.44
CA ALA A 45 -10.08 -10.69 -8.72
C ALA A 45 -10.28 -9.21 -8.34
N TYR A 46 -9.25 -8.37 -8.53
CA TYR A 46 -9.37 -6.93 -8.40
C TYR A 46 -9.87 -6.31 -9.71
N THR A 47 -11.05 -5.72 -9.69
CA THR A 47 -11.62 -4.97 -10.83
C THR A 47 -11.05 -3.56 -10.84
N ALA A 48 -10.59 -3.09 -12.00
CA ALA A 48 -9.99 -1.78 -12.18
C ALA A 48 -11.03 -0.76 -12.66
N ASP A 49 -11.14 0.36 -11.95
CA ASP A 49 -11.95 1.51 -12.30
C ASP A 49 -11.06 2.77 -12.33
N ALA A 50 -11.06 3.49 -13.46
CA ALA A 50 -10.32 4.73 -13.57
C ALA A 50 -10.92 5.78 -12.62
N LEU A 51 -10.07 6.41 -11.82
CA LEU A 51 -10.49 7.53 -10.98
C LEU A 51 -10.68 8.77 -11.86
N PRO A 52 -11.65 9.64 -11.53
CA PRO A 52 -11.80 10.90 -12.23
C PRO A 52 -10.52 11.72 -12.09
N SER A 53 -10.12 12.38 -13.18
CA SER A 53 -8.99 13.30 -13.15
C SER A 53 -9.19 14.37 -12.08
N GLY A 54 -8.10 14.71 -11.40
CA GLY A 54 -8.09 15.76 -10.39
C GLY A 54 -8.38 17.14 -10.98
N LYS A 55 -8.56 18.13 -10.10
CA LYS A 55 -8.79 19.53 -10.50
C LYS A 55 -7.47 20.28 -10.53
N ALA A 56 -7.35 21.25 -11.44
CA ALA A 56 -6.18 22.14 -11.50
C ALA A 56 -6.04 22.97 -10.22
N GLU A 57 -7.17 23.36 -9.63
CA GLU A 57 -7.30 24.09 -8.36
C GLU A 57 -6.63 23.36 -7.20
N ASP A 58 -6.69 22.04 -7.22
CA ASP A 58 -6.13 21.15 -6.19
C ASP A 58 -4.71 20.67 -6.54
N GLY A 59 -4.13 21.14 -7.65
CA GLY A 59 -2.81 20.72 -8.13
C GLY A 59 -2.73 19.27 -8.60
N THR A 60 -3.88 18.65 -8.93
CA THR A 60 -4.00 17.22 -9.29
C THR A 60 -4.47 16.97 -10.72
N ALA A 61 -4.52 18.01 -11.56
CA ALA A 61 -4.97 17.89 -12.95
C ALA A 61 -4.15 16.87 -13.77
N ASP A 62 -2.86 16.76 -13.48
CA ASP A 62 -1.93 15.83 -14.14
C ASP A 62 -1.85 14.47 -13.41
N THR A 63 -2.71 14.23 -12.40
CA THR A 63 -2.78 12.97 -11.67
C THR A 63 -3.74 12.01 -12.34
N GLN A 64 -3.23 10.84 -12.68
CA GLN A 64 -4.00 9.70 -13.17
C GLN A 64 -4.13 8.69 -12.05
N GLY A 65 -5.36 8.30 -11.72
CA GLY A 65 -5.64 7.33 -10.67
C GLY A 65 -6.38 6.10 -11.21
N THR A 66 -6.09 4.93 -10.67
CA THR A 66 -6.90 3.73 -10.87
C THR A 66 -7.23 3.10 -9.50
N LEU A 67 -8.50 2.80 -9.29
CA LEU A 67 -8.99 2.07 -8.14
C LEU A 67 -9.18 0.61 -8.52
N TYR A 68 -8.53 -0.28 -7.79
CA TYR A 68 -8.63 -1.72 -7.92
C TYR A 68 -9.42 -2.25 -6.73
N ALA A 69 -10.64 -2.75 -6.94
CA ALA A 69 -11.51 -3.25 -5.87
C ALA A 69 -11.68 -4.77 -5.93
N ASN A 70 -11.58 -5.42 -4.77
CA ASN A 70 -11.98 -6.81 -4.57
C ASN A 70 -13.18 -6.85 -3.62
N ALA A 71 -14.38 -7.05 -4.17
CA ALA A 71 -15.62 -7.09 -3.41
C ALA A 71 -15.68 -8.28 -2.42
N THR A 72 -15.05 -9.41 -2.76
CA THR A 72 -15.04 -10.62 -1.94
C THR A 72 -14.23 -10.42 -0.66
N THR A 73 -13.05 -9.82 -0.75
CA THR A 73 -12.19 -9.55 0.42
C THR A 73 -12.45 -8.18 1.05
N LYS A 74 -13.35 -7.39 0.46
CA LYS A 74 -13.61 -5.98 0.82
C LYS A 74 -12.32 -5.15 0.90
N SER A 75 -11.45 -5.35 -0.06
CA SER A 75 -10.13 -4.71 -0.13
C SER A 75 -10.04 -3.83 -1.36
N VAL A 76 -9.36 -2.70 -1.23
CA VAL A 76 -9.15 -1.75 -2.32
C VAL A 76 -7.67 -1.40 -2.39
N VAL A 77 -7.15 -1.30 -3.61
CA VAL A 77 -5.82 -0.76 -3.90
C VAL A 77 -6.03 0.44 -4.81
N ILE A 78 -5.52 1.60 -4.41
CA ILE A 78 -5.55 2.81 -5.23
C ILE A 78 -4.12 3.04 -5.70
N VAL A 79 -3.98 3.35 -6.98
CA VAL A 79 -2.69 3.72 -7.59
C VAL A 79 -2.89 5.07 -8.22
N ALA A 80 -2.22 6.10 -7.70
CA ALA A 80 -2.25 7.45 -8.25
C ALA A 80 -0.86 7.86 -8.69
N GLU A 81 -0.73 8.22 -9.96
CA GLU A 81 0.53 8.68 -10.54
C GLU A 81 0.36 10.09 -11.11
N THR A 82 1.21 11.01 -10.69
CA THR A 82 1.27 12.37 -11.22
C THR A 82 2.52 12.53 -12.05
N VAL A 83 2.34 13.05 -13.27
CA VAL A 83 3.47 13.44 -14.14
C VAL A 83 3.66 14.93 -14.02
N ARG A 84 4.81 15.36 -13.49
CA ARG A 84 5.15 16.78 -13.36
C ARG A 84 5.53 17.38 -14.70
N ASN A 85 5.02 18.58 -14.96
CA ASN A 85 5.28 19.35 -16.18
C ASN A 85 6.19 20.57 -15.94
N ASP A 86 6.78 20.69 -14.75
CA ASP A 86 7.57 21.85 -14.32
C ASP A 86 9.08 21.72 -14.61
N GLY A 87 9.49 20.64 -15.27
CA GLY A 87 10.89 20.37 -15.60
C GLY A 87 11.75 19.91 -14.42
N ALA A 88 11.19 19.78 -13.21
CA ALA A 88 11.90 19.24 -12.06
C ALA A 88 12.14 17.74 -12.24
N THR A 89 13.34 17.28 -11.87
CA THR A 89 13.73 15.86 -11.94
C THR A 89 14.02 15.34 -10.54
N ILE A 90 13.35 14.27 -10.15
CA ILE A 90 13.50 13.59 -8.86
C ILE A 90 14.45 12.41 -9.04
N LYS A 91 15.43 12.29 -8.14
CA LYS A 91 16.33 11.12 -8.14
C LYS A 91 15.58 9.89 -7.64
N ASP A 92 15.94 8.72 -8.17
CA ASP A 92 15.26 7.46 -7.86
C ASP A 92 15.20 7.14 -6.36
N ASN A 93 16.19 7.58 -5.58
CA ASN A 93 16.14 7.52 -4.12
C ASN A 93 16.59 8.86 -3.56
N ASP A 94 15.70 9.85 -3.62
CA ASP A 94 15.90 11.19 -3.06
C ASP A 94 15.28 11.27 -1.64
N PRO A 95 16.07 11.20 -0.56
CA PRO A 95 15.51 11.16 0.79
C PRO A 95 14.81 12.46 1.19
N GLN A 96 15.29 13.60 0.71
CA GLN A 96 14.70 14.90 1.04
C GLN A 96 13.33 15.05 0.39
N PHE A 97 13.21 14.70 -0.89
CA PHE A 97 11.93 14.65 -1.59
C PHE A 97 10.97 13.67 -0.91
N LEU A 98 11.42 12.43 -0.65
CA LEU A 98 10.57 11.37 -0.08
C LEU A 98 10.10 11.68 1.34
N ASP A 99 10.96 12.23 2.20
CA ASP A 99 10.58 12.60 3.57
C ASP A 99 9.63 13.82 3.56
N GLY A 100 9.81 14.76 2.62
CA GLY A 100 8.85 15.85 2.38
C GLY A 100 7.49 15.35 1.89
N ALA A 101 7.46 14.42 0.94
CA ALA A 101 6.23 13.82 0.43
C ALA A 101 5.42 13.10 1.55
N VAL A 102 6.10 12.43 2.47
CA VAL A 102 5.45 11.85 3.65
C VAL A 102 4.83 12.93 4.54
N ALA A 103 5.57 14.01 4.82
CA ALA A 103 5.07 15.09 5.65
C ALA A 103 3.82 15.74 5.05
N ASP A 104 3.86 16.04 3.75
CA ASP A 104 2.73 16.63 3.01
C ASP A 104 1.53 15.67 2.92
N PHE A 105 1.77 14.37 2.71
CA PHE A 105 0.73 13.35 2.75
C PHE A 105 0.04 13.30 4.12
N VAL A 106 0.83 13.18 5.19
CA VAL A 106 0.28 13.12 6.57
C VAL A 106 -0.51 14.38 6.88
N LYS A 107 0.02 15.56 6.54
CA LYS A 107 -0.67 16.84 6.72
C LYS A 107 -2.01 16.88 5.99
N SER A 108 -2.03 16.46 4.73
CA SER A 108 -3.23 16.47 3.89
C SER A 108 -4.28 15.49 4.41
N GLN A 109 -3.86 14.27 4.79
CA GLN A 109 -4.77 13.28 5.36
C GLN A 109 -5.31 13.70 6.72
N SER A 110 -4.49 14.29 7.59
CA SER A 110 -4.93 14.84 8.87
C SER A 110 -5.93 15.99 8.71
N ALA A 111 -5.81 16.79 7.65
CA ALA A 111 -6.77 17.86 7.36
C ALA A 111 -8.09 17.31 6.79
N ALA A 112 -8.04 16.27 5.97
CA ALA A 112 -9.20 15.70 5.30
C ALA A 112 -10.01 14.73 6.18
N LEU A 113 -9.36 14.03 7.12
CA LEU A 113 -9.95 12.94 7.90
C LEU A 113 -9.77 13.21 9.40
N PRO A 114 -10.84 13.58 10.14
CA PRO A 114 -10.76 13.98 11.55
C PRO A 114 -10.19 12.91 12.50
N ASP A 115 -10.36 11.63 12.18
CA ASP A 115 -9.87 10.50 12.97
C ASP A 115 -8.61 9.84 12.38
N PHE A 116 -7.95 10.52 11.42
CA PHE A 116 -6.70 10.02 10.86
C PHE A 116 -5.64 9.84 11.93
N LYS A 117 -5.04 8.65 11.94
CA LYS A 117 -3.94 8.31 12.82
C LYS A 117 -2.87 7.56 12.04
N LYS A 118 -1.69 8.18 11.93
CA LYS A 118 -0.48 7.49 11.49
C LYS A 118 -0.09 6.45 12.54
N GLN A 119 0.15 5.22 12.10
CA GLN A 119 0.54 4.08 12.93
C GLN A 119 2.04 3.81 12.79
N ASN A 120 2.54 3.82 11.56
CA ASN A 120 3.94 3.51 11.28
C ASN A 120 4.43 4.23 10.02
N GLU A 121 5.75 4.34 9.88
CA GLU A 121 6.43 4.75 8.66
C GLU A 121 7.63 3.84 8.42
N ARG A 122 7.82 3.40 7.19
CA ARG A 122 8.99 2.62 6.78
C ARG A 122 9.65 3.25 5.56
N LYS A 123 10.99 3.29 5.59
CA LYS A 123 11.81 3.59 4.41
C LYS A 123 12.13 2.27 3.71
N LEU A 124 11.84 2.18 2.42
CA LEU A 124 12.04 0.99 1.62
C LEU A 124 12.89 1.33 0.39
N THR A 125 13.61 0.32 -0.11
CA THR A 125 14.35 0.43 -1.37
C THR A 125 13.99 -0.76 -2.26
N PHE A 126 13.52 -0.49 -3.48
CA PHE A 126 13.18 -1.50 -4.48
C PHE A 126 14.03 -1.27 -5.73
N LYS A 127 15.00 -2.16 -5.99
CA LYS A 127 15.88 -2.05 -7.18
C LYS A 127 16.55 -0.68 -7.35
N GLY A 128 16.93 -0.03 -6.24
CA GLY A 128 17.53 1.31 -6.25
C GLY A 128 16.51 2.47 -6.18
N LEU A 129 15.22 2.20 -6.37
CA LEU A 129 14.15 3.16 -6.13
C LEU A 129 13.84 3.27 -4.63
N GLY A 130 13.86 4.49 -4.10
CA GLY A 130 13.42 4.79 -2.75
C GLY A 130 11.90 4.91 -2.67
N LEU A 131 11.32 4.27 -1.66
CA LEU A 131 9.90 4.36 -1.34
C LEU A 131 9.74 4.72 0.14
N ARG A 132 8.60 5.33 0.47
CA ARG A 132 8.13 5.49 1.84
C ARG A 132 6.80 4.80 1.99
N GLN A 133 6.67 3.98 3.01
CA GLN A 133 5.41 3.37 3.35
C GLN A 133 4.87 4.06 4.60
N VAL A 134 3.62 4.52 4.55
CA VAL A 134 2.91 5.07 5.70
C VAL A 134 1.72 4.18 6.00
N ASP A 135 1.73 3.57 7.18
CA ASP A 135 0.59 2.80 7.68
C ASP A 135 -0.26 3.73 8.55
N SER A 136 -1.57 3.75 8.31
CA SER A 136 -2.49 4.65 9.00
C SER A 136 -3.86 4.00 9.22
N THR A 137 -4.66 4.60 10.08
CA THR A 137 -6.07 4.26 10.23
C THR A 137 -6.92 5.52 10.16
N ALA A 138 -8.09 5.43 9.53
CA ALA A 138 -9.08 6.51 9.49
C ALA A 138 -10.47 5.91 9.21
N THR A 139 -11.53 6.71 9.32
CA THR A 139 -12.88 6.33 8.91
C THR A 139 -13.09 6.75 7.45
N GLN A 140 -13.30 5.77 6.57
CA GLN A 140 -13.51 5.97 5.13
C GLN A 140 -14.61 5.03 4.64
N GLY A 141 -15.51 5.54 3.79
CA GLY A 141 -16.62 4.75 3.25
C GLY A 141 -17.59 4.20 4.31
N GLY A 142 -17.72 4.89 5.44
CA GLY A 142 -18.64 4.51 6.54
C GLY A 142 -18.07 3.52 7.57
N GLY A 143 -16.78 3.17 7.50
CA GLY A 143 -16.14 2.28 8.46
C GLY A 143 -14.67 2.61 8.72
N LYS A 144 -14.10 2.05 9.80
CA LYS A 144 -12.68 2.21 10.12
C LYS A 144 -11.84 1.35 9.20
N THR A 145 -10.85 1.96 8.55
CA THR A 145 -9.93 1.28 7.64
C THR A 145 -8.51 1.25 8.19
N LEU A 146 -7.76 0.23 7.79
CA LEU A 146 -6.31 0.17 7.91
C LEU A 146 -5.72 0.39 6.52
N ASN A 147 -4.93 1.44 6.36
CA ASN A 147 -4.37 1.85 5.09
C ASN A 147 -2.87 1.68 5.13
N SER A 148 -2.32 1.25 3.99
CA SER A 148 -0.87 1.20 3.77
C SER A 148 -0.59 1.92 2.46
N THR A 149 0.01 3.11 2.55
CA THR A 149 0.25 3.99 1.41
C THR A 149 1.72 3.96 1.05
N PHE A 150 2.05 3.87 -0.24
CA PHE A 150 3.42 3.85 -0.73
C PHE A 150 3.70 5.11 -1.55
N LEU A 151 4.56 5.96 -1.02
CA LEU A 151 5.00 7.18 -1.66
C LEU A 151 6.32 6.93 -2.40
N GLY A 152 6.40 7.38 -3.64
CA GLY A 152 7.59 7.26 -4.48
C GLY A 152 7.73 8.42 -5.45
N GLY A 153 8.95 8.59 -5.97
CA GLY A 153 9.22 9.57 -7.01
C GLY A 153 10.43 9.17 -7.83
N SER A 154 10.37 9.40 -9.14
CA SER A 154 11.48 9.16 -10.05
C SER A 154 11.28 9.93 -11.35
N GLY A 155 12.31 10.64 -11.80
CA GLY A 155 12.19 11.49 -12.98
C GLY A 155 11.14 12.58 -12.74
N SER A 156 10.16 12.68 -13.63
CA SER A 156 9.00 13.56 -13.51
C SER A 156 7.80 12.89 -12.83
N HIS A 157 7.90 11.62 -12.44
CA HIS A 157 6.77 10.84 -11.94
C HIS A 157 6.73 10.83 -10.41
N LEU A 158 5.52 10.98 -9.87
CA LEU A 158 5.18 10.86 -8.45
C LEU A 158 4.18 9.73 -8.27
N LEU A 159 4.35 8.93 -7.24
CA LEU A 159 3.47 7.82 -6.91
C LEU A 159 2.91 7.96 -5.50
N VAL A 160 1.61 7.70 -5.38
CA VAL A 160 0.84 7.51 -4.15
C VAL A 160 -0.02 6.25 -4.24
#